data_AF-D2R2Y1-F1
#
_entry.id   AF-D2R2Y1-F1
#
_cell.length_a   1.000
_cell.length_b   1.000
_cell.length_c   1.000
_cell.angle_alpha   90.00
_cell.angle_beta   90.00
_cell.angle_gamma   90.00
#
_symmetry.space_group_name_H-M   'P 1'
#
loop_
_entity.id
_entity.type
_entity.pdbx_description
1 polymer ?
#
loop_
_entity_poly.entity_id
_entity_poly.type
_entity_poly.pdbx_seq_one_letter_code
_entity_poly.pdbx_strand_id
1 'polypeptide(L)'
;MKFTFRHWRWSLPVYAAAICLSNTVRADAEAPTVELAQPIGSVSTPVTASVSDEEPTPAAPIAESSEPITPVAPEVQLQPAPVAAAEPATLTPAKIEAEPAASQPASPVVSEAVGNSVLARRQIEPETTLEEEEGLEVVEERYPTGQVRVQRQMTQDAEGNYVPHGVWREFDVKGRLIVEGRYNMSERQGPWRRFYRGDEAPIFQTSPFKEFTGPFISQVSFHEGQMNGKWIITDARQRKASEIEFSEGQRHGKATFYYPNGVIMTQANYDHGRVDGDVFKWAPNSTIVAKEVYQSGRKIAPKLEMFDAQHKKQQITYLHAPLVVKSPDDWTTCSLAVFEARGQDERHGPFTIWHPNGQIARQGEYRFNLPVGKISFWYVNGQKQMEGEYVDGKQEGPWTWWHPNGIKSISGEYKDGNPVARWSWWKDDGKLAQKADLSSGGVQAAAPSPVITGEEPAAESANLELNGLSPTIR
;
A
#
# COMPACT_ATOMS: atom_id res chain seq x y z
N MET A 1 43.13 -33.19 -31.81
CA MET A 1 43.97 -32.39 -30.89
C MET A 1 43.45 -32.54 -29.46
N LYS A 2 44.29 -32.29 -28.43
CA LYS A 2 43.99 -32.59 -27.02
C LYS A 2 43.26 -31.44 -26.29
N PHE A 3 42.39 -31.83 -25.35
CA PHE A 3 41.93 -31.15 -24.13
C PHE A 3 42.30 -29.68 -23.83
N THR A 4 41.34 -28.93 -23.29
CA THR A 4 41.34 -28.59 -21.83
C THR A 4 39.98 -28.10 -21.32
N PHE A 5 39.56 -28.61 -20.15
CA PHE A 5 38.46 -28.05 -19.35
C PHE A 5 38.96 -26.82 -18.57
N ARG A 6 38.08 -25.84 -18.30
CA ARG A 6 38.26 -24.88 -17.19
C ARG A 6 36.98 -24.74 -16.38
N HIS A 7 37.06 -25.08 -15.10
CA HIS A 7 36.01 -24.84 -14.12
C HIS A 7 35.96 -23.36 -13.74
N TRP A 8 34.77 -22.80 -13.54
CA TRP A 8 34.58 -21.56 -12.80
C TRP A 8 33.65 -21.82 -11.61
N ARG A 9 34.21 -21.72 -10.39
CA ARG A 9 33.43 -21.67 -9.15
C ARG A 9 32.65 -20.37 -9.12
N TRP A 10 31.34 -20.45 -8.93
CA TRP A 10 30.54 -19.30 -8.51
C TRP A 10 30.27 -19.41 -7.00
N SER A 11 30.61 -18.35 -6.26
CA SER A 11 30.24 -18.21 -4.86
C SER A 11 28.75 -17.83 -4.76
N LEU A 12 28.05 -18.45 -3.81
CA LEU A 12 26.63 -18.20 -3.53
C LEU A 12 26.42 -16.80 -2.92
N PRO A 13 25.46 -16.01 -3.43
CA PRO A 13 24.69 -15.08 -2.59
C PRO A 13 23.48 -15.82 -1.98
N VAL A 14 23.34 -15.70 -0.67
CA VAL A 14 22.33 -16.43 0.14
C VAL A 14 21.09 -15.56 0.33
N TYR A 15 19.95 -16.06 -0.17
CA TYR A 15 18.55 -15.70 0.12
C TYR A 15 18.06 -14.25 -0.10
N ALA A 16 17.14 -14.12 -1.07
CA ALA A 16 16.15 -13.05 -1.11
C ALA A 16 15.03 -13.31 -0.08
N ALA A 17 14.64 -12.29 0.67
CA ALA A 17 13.51 -12.36 1.59
C ALA A 17 12.19 -12.15 0.83
N ALA A 18 11.28 -13.13 0.91
CA ALA A 18 9.88 -12.90 0.59
C ALA A 18 9.29 -11.94 1.63
N ILE A 19 8.47 -10.96 1.20
CA ILE A 19 7.71 -10.10 2.11
C ILE A 19 6.49 -10.87 2.62
N CYS A 20 6.76 -11.86 3.47
CA CYS A 20 5.86 -12.24 4.54
C CYS A 20 6.24 -11.35 5.73
N LEU A 21 5.39 -10.39 6.08
CA LEU A 21 5.61 -9.49 7.22
C LEU A 21 5.58 -10.28 8.55
N SER A 22 6.74 -10.82 8.94
CA SER A 22 6.95 -11.58 10.17
C SER A 22 7.98 -10.88 11.06
N ASN A 23 7.51 -10.11 12.04
CA ASN A 23 8.36 -9.64 13.14
C ASN A 23 8.43 -10.74 14.21
N THR A 24 9.61 -11.32 14.38
CA THR A 24 9.89 -12.24 15.49
C THR A 24 10.78 -11.53 16.51
N VAL A 25 10.32 -11.45 17.76
CA VAL A 25 11.04 -10.81 18.86
C VAL A 25 12.10 -11.75 19.41
N ARG A 26 13.33 -11.25 19.65
CA ARG A 26 14.20 -11.74 20.72
C ARG A 26 15.21 -10.68 21.19
N ALA A 27 15.58 -10.76 22.46
CA ALA A 27 16.37 -9.76 23.20
C ALA A 27 17.85 -10.16 23.37
N ASP A 28 18.67 -9.16 23.71
CA ASP A 28 20.00 -9.16 24.36
C ASP A 28 21.13 -9.99 23.69
N ALA A 29 22.39 -9.55 23.55
CA ALA A 29 23.18 -8.67 24.41
C ALA A 29 24.50 -8.19 23.72
N GLU A 30 25.15 -7.19 24.36
CA GLU A 30 26.58 -6.82 24.33
C GLU A 30 27.25 -6.22 23.07
N ALA A 31 28.03 -5.16 23.33
CA ALA A 31 28.95 -4.48 22.42
C ALA A 31 30.41 -4.97 22.63
N PRO A 32 31.37 -4.55 21.78
CA PRO A 32 32.19 -3.41 22.24
C PRO A 32 32.59 -2.38 21.15
N THR A 33 33.13 -1.27 21.65
CA THR A 33 33.61 -0.04 20.98
C THR A 33 34.90 -0.22 20.15
N VAL A 34 35.19 0.71 19.20
CA VAL A 34 36.45 1.53 19.13
C VAL A 34 36.59 2.37 17.83
N GLU A 35 37.02 3.64 18.00
CA GLU A 35 37.70 4.65 17.12
C GLU A 35 37.34 4.98 15.65
N LEU A 36 36.81 6.20 15.48
CA LEU A 36 37.40 7.38 14.79
C LEU A 36 38.48 7.20 13.68
N ALA A 37 38.22 7.75 12.48
CA ALA A 37 39.16 8.64 11.74
C ALA A 37 38.56 9.32 10.48
N GLN A 38 38.71 10.64 10.39
CA GLN A 38 38.68 11.56 9.23
C GLN A 38 39.67 12.70 9.61
N PRO A 39 40.43 13.37 8.71
CA PRO A 39 39.85 14.11 7.57
C PRO A 39 40.70 14.31 6.28
N ILE A 40 39.99 14.73 5.22
CA ILE A 40 40.27 15.77 4.20
C ILE A 40 41.73 16.03 3.72
N GLY A 41 41.91 16.03 2.39
CA GLY A 41 43.01 16.72 1.69
C GLY A 41 42.63 17.08 0.25
N SER A 42 42.75 18.36 -0.12
CA SER A 42 42.42 18.93 -1.44
C SER A 42 43.69 19.38 -2.20
N VAL A 43 43.64 19.48 -3.55
CA VAL A 43 44.29 20.54 -4.38
C VAL A 43 43.99 20.38 -5.89
N SER A 44 43.92 21.53 -6.54
CA SER A 44 43.53 21.98 -7.90
C SER A 44 44.21 21.37 -9.16
N THR A 45 43.41 21.24 -10.24
CA THR A 45 43.49 21.77 -11.66
C THR A 45 44.86 22.03 -12.38
N PRO A 46 44.92 22.44 -13.68
CA PRO A 46 43.95 22.40 -14.81
C PRO A 46 44.54 21.79 -16.13
N VAL A 47 43.69 21.50 -17.14
CA VAL A 47 44.07 21.60 -18.58
C VAL A 47 42.90 22.12 -19.41
N THR A 48 43.18 23.09 -20.28
CA THR A 48 42.28 23.69 -21.28
C THR A 48 42.49 23.10 -22.68
N ALA A 49 41.42 22.87 -23.46
CA ALA A 49 41.45 22.89 -24.93
C ALA A 49 40.06 23.22 -25.50
N SER A 50 40.04 23.89 -26.66
CA SER A 50 38.87 24.58 -27.26
C SER A 50 38.32 23.87 -28.52
N VAL A 51 37.47 24.57 -29.30
CA VAL A 51 36.91 24.28 -30.66
C VAL A 51 35.46 23.74 -30.58
N SER A 52 34.44 24.61 -30.70
CA SER A 52 33.74 25.02 -31.95
C SER A 52 32.74 23.97 -32.42
N ASP A 53 31.58 24.25 -33.01
CA ASP A 53 30.74 25.43 -33.28
C ASP A 53 29.58 24.78 -34.06
N GLU A 54 28.32 24.93 -33.64
CA GLU A 54 27.14 25.00 -34.54
C GLU A 54 25.86 25.20 -33.70
N GLU A 55 25.19 26.34 -33.91
CA GLU A 55 23.78 26.52 -33.55
C GLU A 55 22.89 25.76 -34.55
N PRO A 56 21.63 25.50 -34.17
CA PRO A 56 20.60 26.28 -34.86
C PRO A 56 19.65 27.03 -33.91
N THR A 57 19.21 28.20 -34.38
CA THR A 57 18.34 29.16 -33.69
C THR A 57 16.87 28.70 -33.61
N PRO A 58 16.06 29.29 -32.70
CA PRO A 58 14.78 28.72 -32.28
C PRO A 58 13.59 29.09 -33.19
N ALA A 59 12.61 28.20 -33.29
CA ALA A 59 11.29 28.50 -33.85
C ALA A 59 10.42 29.26 -32.83
N ALA A 60 9.83 30.38 -33.27
CA ALA A 60 8.97 31.25 -32.49
C ALA A 60 7.52 30.71 -32.40
N PRO A 61 6.64 31.27 -31.52
CA PRO A 61 5.46 30.56 -31.03
C PRO A 61 4.23 30.68 -31.94
N ILE A 62 3.33 29.70 -31.83
CA ILE A 62 1.98 29.77 -32.38
C ILE A 62 1.10 30.52 -31.38
N ALA A 63 0.42 31.56 -31.83
CA ALA A 63 -0.53 32.34 -31.04
C ALA A 63 -1.86 32.47 -31.80
N GLU A 64 -2.89 31.81 -31.29
CA GLU A 64 -4.32 31.96 -31.64
C GLU A 64 -5.11 31.13 -30.61
N SER A 65 -6.27 31.54 -30.10
CA SER A 65 -6.79 32.90 -29.85
C SER A 65 -7.78 32.76 -28.68
N SER A 66 -7.86 33.76 -27.80
CA SER A 66 -8.74 33.72 -26.62
C SER A 66 -9.73 34.87 -26.70
N GLU A 67 -11.02 34.57 -26.82
CA GLU A 67 -12.09 35.55 -26.61
C GLU A 67 -13.14 35.02 -25.60
N PRO A 68 -13.82 35.93 -24.86
CA PRO A 68 -14.42 35.60 -23.57
C PRO A 68 -15.93 35.31 -23.64
N ILE A 69 -16.42 34.49 -22.70
CA ILE A 69 -17.85 34.29 -22.47
C ILE A 69 -18.18 34.55 -21.00
N THR A 70 -18.96 35.61 -20.73
CA THR A 70 -19.55 35.96 -19.43
C THR A 70 -20.73 36.93 -19.62
N PRO A 71 -21.72 37.03 -18.70
CA PRO A 71 -22.37 35.98 -17.89
C PRO A 71 -23.92 36.19 -17.77
N VAL A 72 -24.58 35.55 -16.77
CA VAL A 72 -25.95 35.85 -16.20
C VAL A 72 -27.15 35.31 -17.02
N ALA A 73 -28.21 34.64 -16.50
CA ALA A 73 -28.59 34.00 -15.21
C ALA A 73 -29.95 33.23 -15.44
N PRO A 74 -30.66 32.65 -14.43
CA PRO A 74 -30.29 32.29 -13.05
C PRO A 74 -30.46 30.78 -12.73
N GLU A 75 -29.95 30.39 -11.56
CA GLU A 75 -29.96 29.04 -11.00
C GLU A 75 -31.21 28.77 -10.15
N VAL A 76 -31.86 27.61 -10.32
CA VAL A 76 -33.03 27.20 -9.53
C VAL A 76 -32.57 26.43 -8.29
N GLN A 77 -32.66 27.07 -7.12
CA GLN A 77 -32.40 26.40 -5.85
C GLN A 77 -33.57 25.51 -5.43
N LEU A 78 -33.32 24.21 -5.26
CA LEU A 78 -34.20 23.30 -4.52
C LEU A 78 -33.75 23.26 -3.05
N GLN A 79 -34.61 23.73 -2.16
CA GLN A 79 -34.36 23.72 -0.71
C GLN A 79 -34.61 22.32 -0.12
N PRO A 80 -33.82 21.88 0.88
CA PRO A 80 -34.12 20.67 1.64
C PRO A 80 -35.30 20.90 2.61
N ALA A 81 -36.17 19.89 2.74
CA ALA A 81 -37.33 19.92 3.64
C ALA A 81 -36.92 19.82 5.12
N PRO A 82 -37.70 20.41 6.07
CA PRO A 82 -37.32 20.47 7.48
C PRO A 82 -37.55 19.14 8.21
N VAL A 83 -36.56 18.74 9.02
CA VAL A 83 -36.69 17.66 10.00
C VAL A 83 -37.29 18.21 11.28
N ALA A 84 -38.50 17.79 11.63
CA ALA A 84 -39.14 18.11 12.91
C ALA A 84 -38.75 17.08 13.97
N ALA A 85 -38.31 17.55 15.15
CA ALA A 85 -38.00 16.70 16.30
C ALA A 85 -39.27 16.38 17.11
N ALA A 86 -39.35 15.16 17.63
CA ALA A 86 -40.29 14.77 18.68
C ALA A 86 -39.66 13.68 19.57
N GLU A 87 -39.48 13.97 20.86
CA GLU A 87 -39.23 12.96 21.90
C GLU A 87 -40.57 12.52 22.54
N PRO A 88 -40.62 11.76 23.66
CA PRO A 88 -41.09 10.38 23.58
C PRO A 88 -42.41 10.13 24.33
N ALA A 89 -43.14 9.08 23.96
CA ALA A 89 -44.32 8.61 24.68
C ALA A 89 -44.13 7.18 25.19
N THR A 90 -44.04 7.03 26.51
CA THR A 90 -44.02 5.76 27.23
C THR A 90 -45.41 5.13 27.31
N LEU A 91 -45.54 3.81 27.04
CA LEU A 91 -46.59 2.98 27.62
C LEU A 91 -46.08 1.56 27.94
N THR A 92 -46.47 1.06 29.10
CA THR A 92 -46.17 -0.26 29.68
C THR A 92 -47.33 -1.26 29.47
N PRO A 93 -47.17 -2.57 29.76
CA PRO A 93 -47.85 -3.64 29.01
C PRO A 93 -49.14 -4.20 29.63
N ALA A 94 -49.88 -4.99 28.85
CA ALA A 94 -50.97 -5.86 29.30
C ALA A 94 -50.86 -7.30 28.73
N LYS A 95 -51.39 -8.28 29.48
CA LYS A 95 -51.11 -9.73 29.40
C LYS A 95 -52.40 -10.56 29.34
N ILE A 96 -52.52 -11.53 28.40
CA ILE A 96 -53.33 -12.79 28.44
C ILE A 96 -52.67 -13.76 27.41
N GLU A 97 -52.15 -14.98 27.66
CA GLU A 97 -52.76 -16.30 28.00
C GLU A 97 -53.89 -16.76 27.01
N ALA A 98 -54.08 -18.02 26.58
CA ALA A 98 -53.28 -19.26 26.46
C ALA A 98 -53.95 -20.24 25.43
N GLU A 99 -53.34 -21.42 25.19
CA GLU A 99 -53.66 -22.52 24.22
C GLU A 99 -55.04 -23.25 24.36
N PRO A 100 -55.51 -24.23 23.50
CA PRO A 100 -54.75 -25.38 22.93
C PRO A 100 -55.12 -26.02 21.55
N ALA A 101 -54.21 -26.92 21.09
CA ALA A 101 -54.24 -28.19 20.31
C ALA A 101 -55.51 -28.70 19.52
N ALA A 102 -55.49 -29.66 18.57
CA ALA A 102 -54.50 -30.68 18.15
C ALA A 102 -54.80 -31.28 16.74
N SER A 103 -53.84 -31.98 16.09
CA SER A 103 -53.99 -33.37 15.52
C SER A 103 -52.87 -33.79 14.52
N GLN A 104 -52.33 -35.01 14.69
CA GLN A 104 -51.65 -35.83 13.64
C GLN A 104 -52.44 -37.17 13.45
N PRO A 105 -52.05 -38.15 12.59
CA PRO A 105 -50.81 -38.95 12.62
C PRO A 105 -50.08 -38.93 11.23
N ALA A 106 -49.09 -39.76 10.84
CA ALA A 106 -48.48 -40.98 11.39
C ALA A 106 -47.00 -41.19 10.93
N SER A 107 -46.46 -42.39 11.11
CA SER A 107 -45.24 -42.95 10.46
C SER A 107 -45.41 -44.47 10.29
N PRO A 108 -44.45 -45.22 9.70
CA PRO A 108 -43.54 -46.01 10.58
C PRO A 108 -42.10 -46.21 10.06
N VAL A 109 -41.30 -46.89 10.89
CA VAL A 109 -39.84 -47.12 10.84
C VAL A 109 -39.52 -48.62 10.65
N VAL A 110 -38.41 -48.99 9.97
CA VAL A 110 -37.68 -50.27 10.18
C VAL A 110 -36.14 -50.04 10.09
N SER A 111 -35.36 -50.97 10.64
CA SER A 111 -33.99 -50.84 11.19
C SER A 111 -32.87 -51.62 10.47
N GLU A 112 -31.62 -51.25 10.80
CA GLU A 112 -30.35 -52.03 10.83
C GLU A 112 -29.85 -52.85 9.62
N ALA A 113 -28.58 -52.59 9.23
CA ALA A 113 -27.59 -53.63 8.95
C ALA A 113 -26.14 -53.08 9.02
N VAL A 114 -25.26 -53.77 9.74
CA VAL A 114 -23.79 -53.56 9.65
C VAL A 114 -23.25 -54.30 8.43
N GLY A 115 -22.49 -53.63 7.57
CA GLY A 115 -21.90 -54.26 6.38
C GLY A 115 -20.62 -53.57 5.93
N ASN A 116 -19.50 -54.28 6.01
CA ASN A 116 -18.23 -53.85 5.39
C ASN A 116 -18.42 -53.70 3.87
N SER A 117 -18.24 -52.49 3.35
CA SER A 117 -18.07 -52.25 1.92
C SER A 117 -16.80 -51.46 1.69
N VAL A 118 -15.84 -52.09 1.03
CA VAL A 118 -14.59 -51.47 0.57
C VAL A 118 -14.96 -50.51 -0.56
N LEU A 119 -15.35 -49.28 -0.22
CA LEU A 119 -15.53 -48.24 -1.23
C LEU A 119 -14.17 -47.84 -1.77
N ALA A 120 -13.93 -48.36 -2.98
CA ALA A 120 -12.73 -48.21 -3.76
C ALA A 120 -12.20 -46.77 -3.76
N ARG A 121 -10.87 -46.65 -3.79
CA ARG A 121 -10.19 -45.43 -4.19
C ARG A 121 -10.75 -45.00 -5.55
N ARG A 122 -11.64 -44.01 -5.59
CA ARG A 122 -11.86 -43.23 -6.80
C ARG A 122 -10.52 -42.57 -7.13
N GLN A 123 -9.80 -43.15 -8.09
CA GLN A 123 -8.84 -42.39 -8.85
C GLN A 123 -9.66 -41.27 -9.51
N ILE A 124 -9.40 -40.05 -9.09
CA ILE A 124 -9.97 -38.87 -9.72
C ILE A 124 -9.22 -38.75 -11.04
N GLU A 125 -9.88 -39.12 -12.13
CA GLU A 125 -9.42 -38.72 -13.47
C GLU A 125 -9.44 -37.18 -13.54
N PRO A 126 -8.44 -36.54 -14.15
CA PRO A 126 -8.39 -35.09 -14.21
C PRO A 126 -9.50 -34.56 -15.13
N GLU A 127 -10.57 -34.03 -14.53
CA GLU A 127 -11.60 -33.30 -15.28
C GLU A 127 -10.96 -32.17 -16.09
N THR A 128 -11.41 -32.02 -17.34
CA THR A 128 -11.00 -30.99 -18.32
C THR A 128 -9.57 -31.09 -18.85
N THR A 129 -9.26 -32.10 -19.67
CA THR A 129 -8.31 -31.88 -20.77
C THR A 129 -8.89 -30.82 -21.72
N LEU A 130 -8.12 -29.79 -22.06
CA LEU A 130 -8.54 -28.80 -23.07
C LEU A 130 -8.79 -29.48 -24.42
N GLU A 131 -9.98 -29.29 -24.98
CA GLU A 131 -10.34 -29.78 -26.31
C GLU A 131 -9.61 -28.98 -27.39
N GLU A 132 -9.08 -29.71 -28.38
CA GLU A 132 -8.40 -29.17 -29.55
C GLU A 132 -9.42 -28.59 -30.54
N GLU A 133 -9.07 -27.46 -31.15
CA GLU A 133 -9.92 -26.86 -32.18
C GLU A 133 -9.66 -27.55 -33.54
N GLU A 134 -10.73 -27.99 -34.20
CA GLU A 134 -10.64 -28.69 -35.48
C GLU A 134 -10.08 -27.77 -36.58
N GLY A 135 -9.22 -28.34 -37.45
CA GLY A 135 -8.66 -27.63 -38.60
C GLY A 135 -7.39 -26.81 -38.36
N LEU A 136 -6.90 -26.71 -37.11
CA LEU A 136 -5.61 -26.08 -36.81
C LEU A 136 -4.41 -27.02 -37.01
N GLU A 137 -3.25 -26.46 -37.34
CA GLU A 137 -2.02 -27.25 -37.49
C GLU A 137 -1.44 -27.60 -36.11
N VAL A 138 -1.26 -28.89 -35.83
CA VAL A 138 -0.64 -29.37 -34.57
C VAL A 138 0.86 -29.60 -34.79
N VAL A 139 1.68 -28.80 -34.12
CA VAL A 139 3.14 -28.91 -34.15
C VAL A 139 3.65 -29.55 -32.86
N GLU A 140 4.45 -30.62 -33.00
CA GLU A 140 5.08 -31.31 -31.87
C GLU A 140 6.60 -31.13 -31.88
N GLU A 141 7.14 -30.63 -30.78
CA GLU A 141 8.57 -30.68 -30.49
C GLU A 141 8.87 -31.81 -29.52
N ARG A 142 9.95 -32.57 -29.76
CA ARG A 142 10.29 -33.78 -29.01
C ARG A 142 11.66 -33.67 -28.33
N TYR A 143 11.80 -34.30 -27.18
CA TYR A 143 13.09 -34.54 -26.53
C TYR A 143 13.96 -35.50 -27.37
N PRO A 144 15.29 -35.53 -27.14
CA PRO A 144 16.17 -36.55 -27.73
C PRO A 144 15.77 -38.01 -27.41
N THR A 145 14.94 -38.23 -26.38
CA THR A 145 14.34 -39.52 -26.03
C THR A 145 13.15 -39.92 -26.93
N GLY A 146 12.74 -39.05 -27.85
CA GLY A 146 11.57 -39.23 -28.74
C GLY A 146 10.22 -38.85 -28.10
N GLN A 147 10.17 -38.63 -26.78
CA GLN A 147 8.95 -38.16 -26.10
C GLN A 147 8.62 -36.71 -26.48
N VAL A 148 7.33 -36.39 -26.57
CA VAL A 148 6.84 -35.02 -26.79
C VAL A 148 7.30 -34.14 -25.63
N ARG A 149 7.77 -32.93 -25.97
CA ARG A 149 8.16 -31.85 -25.05
C ARG A 149 7.15 -30.71 -25.10
N VAL A 150 6.77 -30.31 -26.31
CA VAL A 150 5.75 -29.27 -26.57
C VAL A 150 4.81 -29.78 -27.63
N GLN A 151 3.52 -29.59 -27.44
CA GLN A 151 2.48 -29.80 -28.43
C GLN A 151 1.66 -28.51 -28.49
N ARG A 152 1.53 -27.92 -29.68
CA ARG A 152 0.91 -26.61 -29.87
C ARG A 152 0.09 -26.57 -31.15
N GLN A 153 -1.12 -26.02 -31.04
CA GLN A 153 -1.91 -25.63 -32.21
C GLN A 153 -1.39 -24.28 -32.74
N MET A 154 -1.39 -24.15 -34.07
CA MET A 154 -0.87 -23.00 -34.80
C MET A 154 -1.86 -22.59 -35.91
N THR A 155 -1.87 -21.31 -36.25
CA THR A 155 -2.55 -20.74 -37.42
C THR A 155 -1.66 -19.73 -38.13
N GLN A 156 -2.09 -19.14 -39.24
CA GLN A 156 -1.38 -18.05 -39.91
C GLN A 156 -1.95 -16.67 -39.49
N ASP A 157 -1.07 -15.70 -39.27
CA ASP A 157 -1.44 -14.28 -39.10
C ASP A 157 -1.76 -13.59 -40.45
N ALA A 158 -2.02 -12.28 -40.43
CA ALA A 158 -2.38 -11.51 -41.63
C ALA A 158 -1.22 -11.41 -42.64
N GLU A 159 0.01 -11.55 -42.16
CA GLU A 159 1.26 -11.54 -42.92
C GLU A 159 1.67 -12.95 -43.41
N GLY A 160 0.95 -13.99 -43.00
CA GLY A 160 1.19 -15.39 -43.36
C GLY A 160 2.21 -16.12 -42.47
N ASN A 161 2.64 -15.55 -41.35
CA ASN A 161 3.52 -16.22 -40.39
C ASN A 161 2.74 -17.19 -39.51
N TYR A 162 3.35 -18.32 -39.16
CA TYR A 162 2.76 -19.27 -38.23
C TYR A 162 2.85 -18.80 -36.78
N VAL A 163 1.69 -18.56 -36.18
CA VAL A 163 1.51 -18.05 -34.81
C VAL A 163 0.78 -19.08 -33.93
N PRO A 164 1.08 -19.17 -32.62
CA PRO A 164 0.32 -19.99 -31.69
C PRO A 164 -1.16 -19.58 -31.63
N HIS A 165 -2.06 -20.54 -31.81
CA HIS A 165 -3.52 -20.32 -31.74
C HIS A 165 -4.18 -21.65 -31.38
N GLY A 166 -5.13 -21.65 -30.45
CA GLY A 166 -5.71 -22.88 -29.91
C GLY A 166 -4.91 -23.45 -28.74
N VAL A 167 -4.93 -24.78 -28.56
CA VAL A 167 -4.37 -25.44 -27.37
C VAL A 167 -2.84 -25.50 -27.37
N TRP A 168 -2.24 -25.23 -26.20
CA TRP A 168 -0.81 -25.42 -25.91
C TRP A 168 -0.64 -26.41 -24.75
N ARG A 169 0.30 -27.34 -24.88
CA ARG A 169 0.68 -28.31 -23.84
C ARG A 169 2.21 -28.48 -23.79
N GLU A 170 2.75 -28.55 -22.59
CA GLU A 170 4.16 -28.91 -22.34
C GLU A 170 4.24 -30.15 -21.46
N PHE A 171 5.24 -30.98 -21.72
CA PHE A 171 5.46 -32.26 -21.05
C PHE A 171 6.91 -32.36 -20.57
N ASP A 172 7.14 -33.04 -19.46
CA ASP A 172 8.48 -33.35 -18.96
C ASP A 172 9.14 -34.51 -19.72
N VAL A 173 10.42 -34.78 -19.40
CA VAL A 173 11.23 -35.89 -19.96
C VAL A 173 10.71 -37.30 -19.63
N LYS A 174 9.54 -37.42 -18.99
CA LYS A 174 8.82 -38.67 -18.73
C LYS A 174 7.44 -38.69 -19.40
N GLY A 175 7.14 -37.70 -20.25
CA GLY A 175 5.88 -37.58 -20.99
C GLY A 175 4.71 -37.09 -20.14
N ARG A 176 4.98 -36.47 -18.98
CA ARG A 176 3.93 -36.06 -18.04
C ARG A 176 3.65 -34.57 -18.23
N LEU A 177 2.37 -34.19 -18.30
CA LEU A 177 1.94 -32.81 -18.45
C LEU A 177 2.54 -31.92 -17.33
N ILE A 178 3.09 -30.77 -17.74
CA ILE A 178 3.63 -29.73 -16.86
C ILE A 178 3.01 -28.34 -17.09
N VAL A 179 2.56 -28.03 -18.31
CA VAL A 179 1.82 -26.78 -18.61
C VAL A 179 0.70 -27.10 -19.60
N GLU A 180 -0.44 -26.44 -19.45
CA GLU A 180 -1.45 -26.35 -20.49
C GLU A 180 -2.15 -24.98 -20.48
N GLY A 181 -2.72 -24.61 -21.62
CA GLY A 181 -3.52 -23.40 -21.77
C GLY A 181 -3.94 -23.20 -23.21
N ARG A 182 -4.44 -21.99 -23.52
CA ARG A 182 -4.81 -21.60 -24.88
C ARG A 182 -4.15 -20.29 -25.30
N TYR A 183 -3.81 -20.23 -26.58
CA TYR A 183 -3.41 -19.02 -27.28
C TYR A 183 -4.52 -18.54 -28.22
N ASN A 184 -4.64 -17.24 -28.39
CA ASN A 184 -5.38 -16.59 -29.46
C ASN A 184 -4.40 -15.65 -30.17
N MET A 185 -3.99 -15.98 -31.40
CA MET A 185 -3.09 -15.17 -32.23
C MET A 185 -1.82 -14.69 -31.49
N SER A 186 -1.00 -15.65 -31.03
CA SER A 186 0.19 -15.45 -30.17
C SER A 186 -0.05 -14.96 -28.73
N GLU A 187 -1.25 -14.52 -28.37
CA GLU A 187 -1.55 -14.02 -27.02
C GLU A 187 -2.17 -15.10 -26.14
N ARG A 188 -1.77 -15.16 -24.86
CA ARG A 188 -2.37 -16.11 -23.91
C ARG A 188 -3.81 -15.69 -23.61
N GLN A 189 -4.72 -16.66 -23.63
CA GLN A 189 -6.15 -16.43 -23.41
C GLN A 189 -6.73 -17.51 -22.47
N GLY A 190 -7.66 -17.11 -21.61
CA GLY A 190 -8.42 -18.02 -20.76
C GLY A 190 -7.59 -18.69 -19.68
N PRO A 191 -8.02 -19.85 -19.14
CA PRO A 191 -7.33 -20.52 -18.04
C PRO A 191 -6.04 -21.20 -18.53
N TRP A 192 -4.98 -20.99 -17.75
CA TRP A 192 -3.68 -21.63 -17.88
C TRP A 192 -3.37 -22.38 -16.59
N ARG A 193 -2.80 -23.60 -16.69
CA ARG A 193 -2.39 -24.43 -15.55
C ARG A 193 -0.92 -24.84 -15.70
N ARG A 194 -0.19 -24.84 -14.59
CA ARG A 194 1.17 -25.39 -14.49
C ARG A 194 1.31 -26.29 -13.27
N PHE A 195 1.92 -27.45 -13.48
CA PHE A 195 2.08 -28.51 -12.49
C PHE A 195 3.54 -28.64 -12.05
N TYR A 196 3.80 -28.51 -10.75
CA TYR A 196 5.13 -28.63 -10.15
C TYR A 196 5.26 -29.94 -9.39
N ARG A 197 6.44 -30.57 -9.45
CA ARG A 197 6.65 -31.93 -8.91
C ARG A 197 7.81 -31.98 -7.92
N GLY A 198 7.68 -31.26 -6.81
CA GLY A 198 8.67 -31.24 -5.73
C GLY A 198 8.96 -29.82 -5.28
N ASP A 199 10.24 -29.51 -5.12
CA ASP A 199 10.79 -28.29 -4.55
C ASP A 199 10.92 -27.10 -5.52
N GLU A 200 10.55 -27.28 -6.79
CA GLU A 200 10.68 -26.33 -7.90
C GLU A 200 10.01 -24.96 -7.70
N ALA A 201 8.98 -24.88 -6.86
CA ALA A 201 8.18 -23.66 -6.62
C ALA A 201 8.64 -22.93 -5.34
N PRO A 202 9.24 -21.72 -5.41
CA PRO A 202 9.88 -21.06 -4.27
C PRO A 202 8.94 -20.75 -3.09
N ILE A 203 7.64 -20.51 -3.34
CA ILE A 203 6.66 -20.25 -2.28
C ILE A 203 6.66 -21.38 -1.23
N PHE A 204 6.74 -22.64 -1.65
CA PHE A 204 6.74 -23.81 -0.77
C PHE A 204 8.07 -24.05 -0.03
N GLN A 205 9.09 -23.23 -0.27
CA GLN A 205 10.39 -23.30 0.42
C GLN A 205 10.45 -22.53 1.74
N THR A 206 9.33 -21.98 2.19
CA THR A 206 9.25 -21.16 3.42
C THR A 206 8.11 -21.64 4.34
N SER A 207 8.21 -21.38 5.64
CA SER A 207 7.11 -21.65 6.57
C SER A 207 6.04 -20.55 6.44
N PRO A 208 4.73 -20.85 6.46
CA PRO A 208 4.09 -22.15 6.72
C PRO A 208 3.95 -23.03 5.46
N PHE A 209 4.32 -22.52 4.28
CA PHE A 209 4.06 -23.19 3.00
C PHE A 209 4.75 -24.56 2.84
N LYS A 210 5.85 -24.84 3.56
CA LYS A 210 6.53 -26.15 3.58
C LYS A 210 5.63 -27.34 3.96
N GLU A 211 4.50 -27.12 4.62
CA GLU A 211 3.55 -28.18 5.02
C GLU A 211 2.50 -28.51 3.94
N PHE A 212 2.49 -27.77 2.82
CA PHE A 212 1.73 -28.15 1.63
C PHE A 212 2.45 -29.30 0.90
N THR A 213 1.69 -30.23 0.34
CA THR A 213 2.25 -31.48 -0.23
C THR A 213 2.06 -31.52 -1.74
N GLY A 214 3.16 -31.62 -2.48
CA GLY A 214 3.14 -31.69 -3.94
C GLY A 214 2.49 -32.99 -4.49
N PRO A 215 2.12 -33.05 -5.79
CA PRO A 215 2.30 -31.99 -6.79
C PRO A 215 1.51 -30.72 -6.50
N PHE A 216 2.02 -29.59 -6.96
CA PHE A 216 1.38 -28.28 -6.81
C PHE A 216 0.84 -27.81 -8.15
N ILE A 217 -0.24 -27.01 -8.12
CA ILE A 217 -0.87 -26.45 -9.31
C ILE A 217 -0.86 -24.93 -9.19
N SER A 218 -0.33 -24.24 -10.19
CA SER A 218 -0.50 -22.80 -10.41
C SER A 218 -1.52 -22.64 -11.53
N GLN A 219 -2.68 -22.06 -11.22
CA GLN A 219 -3.75 -21.82 -12.18
C GLN A 219 -4.03 -20.31 -12.26
N VAL A 220 -4.01 -19.74 -13.45
CA VAL A 220 -4.25 -18.31 -13.68
C VAL A 220 -5.09 -18.13 -14.94
N SER A 221 -5.88 -17.06 -15.01
CA SER A 221 -6.57 -16.66 -16.24
C SER A 221 -5.83 -15.55 -16.96
N PHE A 222 -5.86 -15.58 -18.28
CA PHE A 222 -5.26 -14.58 -19.17
C PHE A 222 -6.32 -13.90 -20.05
N HIS A 223 -6.08 -12.63 -20.35
CA HIS A 223 -6.78 -11.85 -21.37
C HIS A 223 -5.74 -11.01 -22.10
N GLU A 224 -5.73 -11.06 -23.43
CA GLU A 224 -4.78 -10.30 -24.28
C GLU A 224 -3.30 -10.46 -23.82
N GLY A 225 -2.93 -11.70 -23.49
CA GLY A 225 -1.59 -12.06 -23.02
C GLY A 225 -1.25 -11.65 -21.57
N GLN A 226 -2.10 -10.87 -20.90
CA GLN A 226 -1.93 -10.36 -19.54
C GLN A 226 -2.69 -11.18 -18.50
N MET A 227 -2.18 -11.28 -17.26
CA MET A 227 -2.92 -11.95 -16.17
C MET A 227 -4.18 -11.15 -15.84
N ASN A 228 -5.34 -11.81 -15.91
CA ASN A 228 -6.65 -11.18 -15.74
C ASN A 228 -7.63 -12.17 -15.08
N GLY A 229 -8.18 -11.81 -13.93
CA GLY A 229 -8.91 -12.72 -13.05
C GLY A 229 -8.02 -13.34 -11.97
N LYS A 230 -8.32 -14.56 -11.54
CA LYS A 230 -7.70 -15.17 -10.34
C LYS A 230 -6.47 -16.00 -10.68
N TRP A 231 -5.36 -15.71 -10.01
CA TRP A 231 -4.22 -16.59 -9.85
C TRP A 231 -4.35 -17.38 -8.54
N ILE A 232 -4.47 -18.70 -8.64
CA ILE A 232 -4.67 -19.63 -7.52
C ILE A 232 -3.52 -20.63 -7.51
N ILE A 233 -2.94 -20.86 -6.33
CA ILE A 233 -1.92 -21.90 -6.11
C ILE A 233 -2.50 -22.94 -5.15
N THR A 234 -2.53 -24.22 -5.55
CA THR A 234 -3.00 -25.34 -4.72
C THR A 234 -1.98 -26.48 -4.59
N ASP A 235 -2.20 -27.35 -3.60
CA ASP A 235 -1.45 -28.60 -3.39
C ASP A 235 -2.21 -29.86 -3.83
N ALA A 236 -1.59 -31.02 -3.67
CA ALA A 236 -2.15 -32.31 -4.08
C ALA A 236 -3.47 -32.69 -3.37
N ARG A 237 -3.83 -31.99 -2.28
CA ARG A 237 -5.07 -32.16 -1.53
C ARG A 237 -6.10 -31.07 -1.88
N GLN A 238 -5.85 -30.29 -2.93
CA GLN A 238 -6.62 -29.11 -3.35
C GLN A 238 -6.71 -28.03 -2.26
N ARG A 239 -5.75 -27.99 -1.32
CA ARG A 239 -5.66 -26.89 -0.36
C ARG A 239 -5.06 -25.68 -1.09
N LYS A 240 -5.73 -24.54 -1.02
CA LYS A 240 -5.20 -23.26 -1.51
C LYS A 240 -4.02 -22.83 -0.62
N ALA A 241 -2.92 -22.42 -1.24
CA ALA A 241 -1.84 -21.67 -0.59
C ALA A 241 -2.05 -20.15 -0.79
N SER A 242 -2.49 -19.76 -1.98
CA SER A 242 -2.86 -18.38 -2.32
C SER A 242 -3.98 -18.29 -3.36
N GLU A 243 -4.69 -17.17 -3.33
CA GLU A 243 -5.67 -16.72 -4.32
C GLU A 243 -5.50 -15.21 -4.48
N ILE A 244 -5.10 -14.75 -5.66
CA ILE A 244 -4.75 -13.35 -5.93
C ILE A 244 -5.50 -12.90 -7.19
N GLU A 245 -6.27 -11.82 -7.08
CA GLU A 245 -6.99 -11.23 -8.21
C GLU A 245 -6.09 -10.23 -8.98
N PHE A 246 -6.19 -10.29 -10.31
CA PHE A 246 -5.48 -9.45 -11.26
C PHE A 246 -6.46 -8.80 -12.24
N SER A 247 -6.11 -7.59 -12.70
CA SER A 247 -6.70 -6.91 -13.85
C SER A 247 -5.55 -6.28 -14.64
N GLU A 248 -5.56 -6.43 -15.97
CA GLU A 248 -4.54 -5.82 -16.85
C GLU A 248 -3.09 -6.12 -16.40
N GLY A 249 -2.82 -7.38 -16.04
CA GLY A 249 -1.50 -7.85 -15.60
C GLY A 249 -1.07 -7.38 -14.20
N GLN A 250 -1.86 -6.54 -13.52
CA GLN A 250 -1.56 -5.98 -12.20
C GLN A 250 -2.51 -6.56 -11.15
N ARG A 251 -2.06 -6.67 -9.89
CA ARG A 251 -2.97 -7.08 -8.79
C ARG A 251 -4.09 -6.05 -8.65
N HIS A 252 -5.34 -6.51 -8.69
CA HIS A 252 -6.52 -5.67 -8.55
C HIS A 252 -7.63 -6.50 -7.90
N GLY A 253 -8.30 -5.97 -6.87
CA GLY A 253 -9.21 -6.75 -6.05
C GLY A 253 -8.48 -7.46 -4.90
N LYS A 254 -8.91 -8.67 -4.54
CA LYS A 254 -8.47 -9.34 -3.31
C LYS A 254 -7.28 -10.27 -3.53
N ALA A 255 -6.32 -10.20 -2.61
CA ALA A 255 -5.28 -11.20 -2.42
C ALA A 255 -5.45 -11.89 -1.05
N THR A 256 -5.52 -13.21 -1.04
CA THR A 256 -5.66 -14.04 0.15
C THR A 256 -4.60 -15.14 0.17
N PHE A 257 -3.90 -15.27 1.28
CA PHE A 257 -2.93 -16.35 1.55
C PHE A 257 -3.46 -17.21 2.68
N TYR A 258 -3.18 -18.51 2.64
CA TYR A 258 -3.77 -19.50 3.55
C TYR A 258 -2.71 -20.32 4.26
N TYR A 259 -3.02 -20.69 5.50
CA TYR A 259 -2.29 -21.73 6.23
C TYR A 259 -2.62 -23.13 5.68
N PRO A 260 -1.73 -24.13 5.90
CA PRO A 260 -1.95 -25.53 5.54
C PRO A 260 -3.22 -26.15 6.14
N ASN A 261 -3.77 -25.58 7.21
CA ASN A 261 -5.03 -26.01 7.82
C ASN A 261 -6.29 -25.35 7.21
N GLY A 262 -6.13 -24.50 6.18
CA GLY A 262 -7.21 -23.78 5.49
C GLY A 262 -7.61 -22.45 6.11
N VAL A 263 -7.05 -22.07 7.27
CA VAL A 263 -7.27 -20.74 7.87
C VAL A 263 -6.61 -19.67 7.01
N ILE A 264 -7.28 -18.53 6.79
CA ILE A 264 -6.69 -17.38 6.11
C ILE A 264 -5.50 -16.87 6.94
N MET A 265 -4.31 -16.80 6.36
CA MET A 265 -3.12 -16.23 6.98
C MET A 265 -3.09 -14.70 6.82
N THR A 266 -3.27 -14.23 5.59
CA THR A 266 -3.23 -12.81 5.23
C THR A 266 -4.30 -12.51 4.19
N GLN A 267 -4.96 -11.37 4.31
CA GLN A 267 -5.87 -10.85 3.29
C GLN A 267 -5.60 -9.35 3.10
N ALA A 268 -5.49 -8.94 1.84
CA ALA A 268 -5.27 -7.56 1.43
C ALA A 268 -6.13 -7.25 0.20
N ASN A 269 -6.57 -6.00 0.08
CA ASN A 269 -7.15 -5.48 -1.16
C ASN A 269 -6.08 -4.70 -1.93
N TYR A 270 -6.17 -4.78 -3.25
CA TYR A 270 -5.28 -4.13 -4.19
C TYR A 270 -6.07 -3.24 -5.15
N ASP A 271 -5.54 -2.06 -5.41
CA ASP A 271 -5.96 -1.18 -6.50
C ASP A 271 -4.73 -0.91 -7.40
N HIS A 272 -4.86 -1.19 -8.69
CA HIS A 272 -3.83 -1.01 -9.73
C HIS A 272 -2.40 -1.35 -9.26
N GLY A 273 -2.21 -2.59 -8.79
CA GLY A 273 -0.92 -3.14 -8.33
C GLY A 273 -0.50 -2.73 -6.91
N ARG A 274 -1.23 -1.83 -6.25
CA ARG A 274 -0.89 -1.26 -4.92
C ARG A 274 -1.86 -1.74 -3.86
N VAL A 275 -1.37 -2.00 -2.64
CA VAL A 275 -2.25 -2.30 -1.50
C VAL A 275 -3.01 -1.04 -1.10
N ASP A 276 -4.34 -1.12 -0.95
CA ASP A 276 -5.16 -0.01 -0.48
C ASP A 276 -6.23 -0.48 0.52
N GLY A 277 -6.44 0.30 1.58
CA GLY A 277 -7.34 -0.05 2.68
C GLY A 277 -6.74 -1.03 3.69
N ASP A 278 -7.59 -1.90 4.23
CA ASP A 278 -7.24 -2.79 5.35
C ASP A 278 -6.50 -4.06 4.89
N VAL A 279 -5.37 -4.36 5.55
CA VAL A 279 -4.68 -5.65 5.50
C VAL A 279 -4.87 -6.36 6.84
N PHE A 280 -5.44 -7.56 6.78
CA PHE A 280 -5.65 -8.41 7.94
C PHE A 280 -4.66 -9.57 7.95
N LYS A 281 -4.16 -9.91 9.14
CA LYS A 281 -3.35 -11.10 9.38
C LYS A 281 -3.93 -11.88 10.55
N TRP A 282 -4.02 -13.19 10.40
CA TRP A 282 -4.48 -14.11 11.44
C TRP A 282 -3.37 -15.09 11.81
N ALA A 283 -3.46 -15.66 13.00
CA ALA A 283 -2.71 -16.85 13.40
C ALA A 283 -3.40 -18.13 12.90
N PRO A 284 -2.73 -19.30 12.91
CA PRO A 284 -3.32 -20.57 12.50
C PRO A 284 -4.56 -21.01 13.29
N ASN A 285 -4.86 -20.38 14.43
CA ASN A 285 -6.04 -20.60 15.27
C ASN A 285 -7.20 -19.61 14.96
N SER A 286 -7.16 -18.92 13.82
CA SER A 286 -8.14 -17.90 13.39
C SER A 286 -8.22 -16.64 14.26
N THR A 287 -7.27 -16.42 15.19
CA THR A 287 -7.18 -15.14 15.92
C THR A 287 -6.54 -14.08 15.03
N ILE A 288 -7.15 -12.89 14.90
CA ILE A 288 -6.52 -11.75 14.22
C ILE A 288 -5.29 -11.32 15.03
N VAL A 289 -4.10 -11.38 14.41
CA VAL A 289 -2.82 -10.95 15.03
C VAL A 289 -2.42 -9.54 14.62
N ALA A 290 -2.90 -9.06 13.47
CA ALA A 290 -2.71 -7.68 13.05
C ALA A 290 -3.85 -7.20 12.15
N LYS A 291 -4.19 -5.92 12.30
CA LYS A 291 -4.87 -5.11 11.30
C LYS A 291 -3.95 -3.96 10.95
N GLU A 292 -3.57 -3.85 9.69
CA GLU A 292 -2.74 -2.76 9.14
C GLU A 292 -3.58 -1.97 8.15
N VAL A 293 -3.35 -0.66 8.06
CA VAL A 293 -4.06 0.22 7.11
C VAL A 293 -3.06 0.72 6.09
N TYR A 294 -3.44 0.73 4.82
CA TYR A 294 -2.63 1.17 3.69
C TYR A 294 -3.37 2.24 2.90
N GLN A 295 -2.61 3.16 2.31
CA GLN A 295 -3.08 4.17 1.37
C GLN A 295 -2.12 4.19 0.18
N SER A 296 -2.64 3.95 -1.02
CA SER A 296 -1.92 4.01 -2.30
C SER A 296 -0.60 3.20 -2.32
N GLY A 297 -0.59 2.02 -1.68
CA GLY A 297 0.55 1.12 -1.56
C GLY A 297 1.46 1.35 -0.36
N ARG A 298 1.21 2.40 0.44
CA ARG A 298 2.05 2.80 1.58
C ARG A 298 1.31 2.51 2.90
N LYS A 299 1.99 1.88 3.86
CA LYS A 299 1.41 1.55 5.17
C LYS A 299 1.25 2.82 6.02
N ILE A 300 0.09 2.99 6.65
CA ILE A 300 -0.15 3.98 7.70
C ILE A 300 0.14 3.34 9.06
N ALA A 301 1.00 3.97 9.86
CA ALA A 301 1.41 3.47 11.17
C ALA A 301 1.56 4.61 12.21
N PRO A 302 0.85 4.55 13.36
CA PRO A 302 1.14 5.42 14.49
C PRO A 302 2.41 4.96 15.21
N LYS A 303 3.37 5.86 15.38
CA LYS A 303 4.56 5.68 16.21
C LYS A 303 4.34 6.36 17.55
N LEU A 304 4.37 5.60 18.64
CA LEU A 304 4.31 6.09 20.01
C LEU A 304 5.72 6.10 20.62
N GLU A 305 6.11 7.23 21.19
CA GLU A 305 7.30 7.42 22.00
C GLU A 305 6.87 7.86 23.41
N MET A 306 7.56 7.33 24.42
CA MET A 306 7.28 7.56 25.83
C MET A 306 8.45 8.30 26.48
N PHE A 307 8.19 9.06 27.55
CA PHE A 307 9.24 9.54 28.45
C PHE A 307 9.73 8.41 29.37
N ASP A 308 8.81 7.58 29.85
CA ASP A 308 9.04 6.43 30.72
C ASP A 308 7.94 5.37 30.53
N ALA A 309 7.80 4.39 31.42
CA ALA A 309 6.82 3.32 31.27
C ALA A 309 5.35 3.75 31.40
N GLN A 310 5.07 4.98 31.86
CA GLN A 310 3.73 5.50 32.14
C GLN A 310 3.39 6.77 31.33
N HIS A 311 4.35 7.66 31.12
CA HIS A 311 4.13 8.97 30.52
C HIS A 311 4.44 8.98 29.02
N LYS A 312 3.42 9.26 28.21
CA LYS A 312 3.58 9.46 26.76
C LYS A 312 4.40 10.73 26.49
N LYS A 313 5.27 10.69 25.47
CA LYS A 313 6.02 11.85 24.97
C LYS A 313 5.42 12.36 23.67
N GLN A 314 5.30 11.50 22.67
CA GLN A 314 4.66 11.84 21.41
C GLN A 314 4.04 10.63 20.71
N GLN A 315 2.98 10.86 19.96
CA GLN A 315 2.32 9.89 19.10
C GLN A 315 2.11 10.59 17.75
N ILE A 316 2.82 10.14 16.72
CA ILE A 316 2.77 10.72 15.37
C ILE A 316 2.39 9.60 14.41
N THR A 317 1.39 9.81 13.56
CA THR A 317 1.09 8.89 12.46
C THR A 317 2.02 9.15 11.27
N TYR A 318 2.54 8.08 10.70
CA TYR A 318 3.44 8.07 9.56
C TYR A 318 2.83 7.28 8.40
N LEU A 319 3.08 7.74 7.18
CA LEU A 319 2.89 6.99 5.95
C LEU A 319 4.27 6.48 5.52
N HIS A 320 4.45 5.17 5.58
CA HIS A 320 5.74 4.53 5.32
C HIS A 320 6.30 4.83 3.92
N ALA A 321 7.62 4.71 3.78
CA ALA A 321 8.33 4.93 2.52
C ALA A 321 7.67 4.21 1.32
N PRO A 322 7.57 4.86 0.14
CA PRO A 322 7.08 4.24 -1.09
C PRO A 322 7.74 2.88 -1.39
N LEU A 323 6.92 1.90 -1.74
CA LEU A 323 7.35 0.58 -2.19
C LEU A 323 7.45 0.55 -3.72
N VAL A 324 8.58 0.09 -4.25
CA VAL A 324 8.75 -0.22 -5.68
C VAL A 324 8.81 -1.73 -5.91
N VAL A 325 8.32 -2.19 -7.06
CA VAL A 325 8.45 -3.60 -7.46
C VAL A 325 9.91 -3.88 -7.83
N LYS A 326 10.53 -4.82 -7.12
CA LYS A 326 11.89 -5.32 -7.36
C LYS A 326 11.89 -6.56 -8.27
N SER A 327 10.88 -7.41 -8.12
CA SER A 327 10.53 -8.47 -9.07
C SER A 327 9.00 -8.61 -9.13
N PRO A 328 8.40 -8.84 -10.30
CA PRO A 328 6.96 -9.00 -10.44
C PRO A 328 6.48 -10.36 -9.90
N ASP A 329 5.15 -10.54 -9.89
CA ASP A 329 4.56 -11.87 -9.76
C ASP A 329 4.86 -12.73 -10.99
N ASP A 330 5.16 -14.01 -10.77
CA ASP A 330 5.39 -14.98 -11.83
C ASP A 330 4.69 -16.31 -11.54
N TRP A 331 3.59 -16.52 -12.26
CA TRP A 331 2.79 -17.74 -12.20
C TRP A 331 3.53 -18.99 -12.70
N THR A 332 4.58 -18.84 -13.53
CA THR A 332 5.39 -19.93 -14.11
C THR A 332 6.45 -20.49 -13.17
N THR A 333 6.77 -19.76 -12.10
CA THR A 333 7.65 -20.24 -11.03
C THR A 333 6.95 -20.32 -9.67
N CYS A 334 5.73 -19.78 -9.51
CA CYS A 334 5.12 -19.50 -8.20
C CYS A 334 5.94 -18.49 -7.36
N SER A 335 6.55 -17.51 -8.03
CA SER A 335 7.22 -16.40 -7.36
C SER A 335 6.23 -15.26 -7.11
N LEU A 336 6.13 -14.81 -5.86
CA LEU A 336 5.35 -13.63 -5.51
C LEU A 336 6.18 -12.36 -5.72
N ALA A 337 5.52 -11.26 -6.09
CA ALA A 337 6.16 -9.97 -6.25
C ALA A 337 6.94 -9.56 -4.99
N VAL A 338 8.21 -9.18 -5.19
CA VAL A 338 9.08 -8.65 -4.13
C VAL A 338 9.11 -7.14 -4.28
N PHE A 339 8.92 -6.44 -3.16
CA PHE A 339 8.95 -4.98 -3.10
C PHE A 339 10.21 -4.50 -2.37
N GLU A 340 10.59 -3.26 -2.62
CA GLU A 340 11.70 -2.59 -1.95
C GLU A 340 11.28 -1.18 -1.56
N ALA A 341 11.57 -0.77 -0.33
CA ALA A 341 11.29 0.58 0.13
C ALA A 341 12.29 1.58 -0.49
N ARG A 342 11.80 2.72 -0.96
CA ARG A 342 12.63 3.84 -1.44
C ARG A 342 12.22 5.14 -0.77
N GLY A 343 13.20 5.91 -0.33
CA GLY A 343 12.98 7.16 0.40
C GLY A 343 12.86 6.93 1.91
N GLN A 344 12.06 7.77 2.56
CA GLN A 344 11.87 7.79 4.02
C GLN A 344 10.38 7.74 4.36
N ASP A 345 10.07 7.40 5.61
CA ASP A 345 8.73 7.52 6.16
C ASP A 345 8.35 9.01 6.32
N GLU A 346 7.10 9.35 6.01
CA GLU A 346 6.60 10.74 6.05
C GLU A 346 5.53 10.89 7.13
N ARG A 347 5.49 12.01 7.85
CA ARG A 347 4.40 12.29 8.81
C ARG A 347 3.09 12.46 8.02
N HIS A 348 2.05 11.73 8.40
CA HIS A 348 0.76 11.72 7.71
C HIS A 348 -0.35 11.27 8.66
N GLY A 349 -1.45 12.02 8.73
CA GLY A 349 -2.51 11.82 9.71
C GLY A 349 -2.22 12.53 11.04
N PRO A 350 -2.93 12.17 12.11
CA PRO A 350 -2.90 12.91 13.37
C PRO A 350 -1.58 12.78 14.12
N PHE A 351 -1.26 13.82 14.89
CA PHE A 351 -0.21 13.78 15.90
C PHE A 351 -0.69 14.35 17.24
N THR A 352 -0.05 13.92 18.33
CA THR A 352 -0.19 14.52 19.66
C THR A 352 1.15 14.41 20.38
N ILE A 353 1.59 15.49 21.00
CA ILE A 353 2.81 15.58 21.80
C ILE A 353 2.38 16.02 23.20
N TRP A 354 2.97 15.43 24.23
CA TRP A 354 2.65 15.70 25.63
C TRP A 354 3.83 16.34 26.35
N HIS A 355 3.52 17.17 27.34
CA HIS A 355 4.46 17.64 28.33
C HIS A 355 4.84 16.50 29.29
N PRO A 356 5.98 16.56 30.00
CA PRO A 356 6.38 15.53 30.97
C PRO A 356 5.37 15.29 32.10
N ASN A 357 4.47 16.25 32.38
CA ASN A 357 3.37 16.10 33.35
C ASN A 357 2.13 15.38 32.77
N GLY A 358 2.20 14.84 31.56
CA GLY A 358 1.10 14.12 30.89
C GLY A 358 0.02 15.00 30.27
N GLN A 359 0.10 16.32 30.37
CA GLN A 359 -0.81 17.23 29.67
C GLN A 359 -0.41 17.32 28.19
N ILE A 360 -1.38 17.56 27.29
CA ILE A 360 -1.07 17.78 25.87
C ILE A 360 -0.24 19.06 25.75
N ALA A 361 0.83 19.02 24.95
CA ALA A 361 1.65 20.15 24.58
C ALA A 361 1.30 20.67 23.18
N ARG A 362 1.10 19.76 22.22
CA ARG A 362 0.84 20.07 20.80
C ARG A 362 -0.07 19.00 20.19
N GLN A 363 -0.99 19.39 19.31
CA GLN A 363 -1.88 18.49 18.58
C GLN A 363 -2.23 19.08 17.21
N GLY A 364 -2.42 18.23 16.21
CA GLY A 364 -2.85 18.61 14.86
C GLY A 364 -2.73 17.42 13.91
N GLU A 365 -2.67 17.70 12.61
CA GLU A 365 -2.49 16.69 11.57
C GLU A 365 -1.33 17.05 10.63
N TYR A 366 -0.74 16.02 10.03
CA TYR A 366 0.23 16.13 8.94
C TYR A 366 -0.32 15.53 7.66
N ARG A 367 0.12 16.03 6.51
CA ARG A 367 -0.06 15.41 5.19
C ARG A 367 1.27 15.53 4.45
N PHE A 368 1.94 14.39 4.25
CA PHE A 368 3.26 14.30 3.58
C PHE A 368 4.28 15.28 4.20
N ASN A 369 4.50 15.17 5.51
CA ASN A 369 5.33 16.04 6.36
C ASN A 369 4.84 17.49 6.58
N LEU A 370 3.90 18.00 5.78
CA LEU A 370 3.37 19.36 5.95
C LEU A 370 2.23 19.37 6.97
N PRO A 371 2.17 20.32 7.94
CA PRO A 371 1.01 20.45 8.81
C PRO A 371 -0.23 20.86 8.01
N VAL A 372 -1.38 20.31 8.37
CA VAL A 372 -2.67 20.60 7.73
C VAL A 372 -3.82 20.65 8.74
N GLY A 373 -4.86 21.39 8.39
CA GLY A 373 -6.04 21.58 9.23
C GLY A 373 -5.72 22.31 10.53
N LYS A 374 -6.58 22.10 11.53
CA LYS A 374 -6.45 22.78 12.82
C LYS A 374 -5.25 22.27 13.61
N ILE A 375 -4.38 23.19 14.03
CA ILE A 375 -3.33 22.94 15.01
C ILE A 375 -3.69 23.58 16.36
N SER A 376 -3.17 23.02 17.45
CA SER A 376 -3.29 23.60 18.78
C SER A 376 -2.08 23.28 19.65
N PHE A 377 -1.71 24.24 20.50
CA PHE A 377 -0.59 24.19 21.43
C PHE A 377 -1.09 24.61 22.81
N TRP A 378 -0.50 24.06 23.87
CA TRP A 378 -0.85 24.32 25.26
C TRP A 378 0.39 24.47 26.12
N TYR A 379 0.29 25.33 27.13
CA TYR A 379 1.29 25.49 28.18
C TYR A 379 1.33 24.28 29.12
N VAL A 380 2.40 24.17 29.91
CA VAL A 380 2.59 23.11 30.94
C VAL A 380 1.52 23.16 32.05
N ASN A 381 0.68 24.21 32.11
CA ASN A 381 -0.47 24.28 33.02
C ASN A 381 -1.81 23.84 32.37
N GLY A 382 -1.79 23.44 31.09
CA GLY A 382 -2.96 22.92 30.37
C GLY A 382 -3.84 23.99 29.73
N GLN A 383 -3.50 25.26 29.88
CA GLN A 383 -4.16 26.35 29.15
C GLN A 383 -3.63 26.41 27.72
N LYS A 384 -4.48 26.80 26.76
CA LYS A 384 -4.05 27.01 25.37
C LYS A 384 -2.92 28.04 25.33
N GLN A 385 -1.93 27.77 24.49
CA GLN A 385 -0.85 28.69 24.13
C GLN A 385 -1.16 29.33 22.78
N MET A 386 -1.55 28.54 21.78
CA MET A 386 -2.03 29.02 20.48
C MET A 386 -2.90 28.01 19.76
N GLU A 387 -3.76 28.50 18.87
CA GLU A 387 -4.50 27.69 17.89
C GLU A 387 -4.69 28.47 16.58
N GLY A 388 -4.84 27.72 15.50
CA GLY A 388 -5.09 28.24 14.16
C GLY A 388 -5.14 27.08 13.15
N GLU A 389 -5.14 27.40 11.86
CA GLU A 389 -5.25 26.42 10.79
C GLU A 389 -4.06 26.50 9.83
N TYR A 390 -3.70 25.34 9.25
CA TYR A 390 -2.72 25.20 8.19
C TYR A 390 -3.35 24.63 6.91
N VAL A 391 -3.00 25.22 5.77
CA VAL A 391 -3.28 24.68 4.43
C VAL A 391 -1.95 24.51 3.71
N ASP A 392 -1.68 23.28 3.25
CA ASP A 392 -0.43 22.89 2.57
C ASP A 392 0.86 23.41 3.25
N GLY A 393 0.91 23.30 4.59
CA GLY A 393 2.05 23.73 5.40
C GLY A 393 2.12 25.23 5.72
N LYS A 394 1.22 26.05 5.18
CA LYS A 394 1.15 27.51 5.42
C LYS A 394 0.02 27.86 6.37
N GLN A 395 0.21 28.90 7.20
CA GLN A 395 -0.85 29.39 8.09
C GLN A 395 -1.99 30.01 7.28
N GLU A 396 -3.23 29.64 7.61
CA GLU A 396 -4.44 30.13 6.95
C GLU A 396 -5.49 30.49 8.01
N GLY A 397 -6.38 31.44 7.70
CA GLY A 397 -7.53 31.78 8.52
C GLY A 397 -7.19 32.42 9.88
N PRO A 398 -8.10 32.36 10.87
CA PRO A 398 -7.93 33.04 12.14
C PRO A 398 -6.95 32.32 13.06
N TRP A 399 -6.01 33.08 13.61
CA TRP A 399 -5.04 32.62 14.59
C TRP A 399 -5.20 33.36 15.92
N THR A 400 -4.99 32.65 17.03
CA THR A 400 -5.04 33.21 18.38
C THR A 400 -3.95 32.61 19.25
N TRP A 401 -3.34 33.46 20.06
CA TRP A 401 -2.41 33.12 21.13
C TRP A 401 -2.97 33.61 22.47
N TRP A 402 -2.59 32.94 23.55
CA TRP A 402 -2.92 33.32 24.91
C TRP A 402 -1.66 33.44 25.76
N HIS A 403 -1.74 34.18 26.84
CA HIS A 403 -0.74 34.21 27.91
C HIS A 403 -0.88 32.96 28.79
N PRO A 404 0.14 32.62 29.61
CA PRO A 404 0.07 31.49 30.56
C PRO A 404 -0.98 31.60 31.67
N ASN A 405 -1.79 32.66 31.69
CA ASN A 405 -2.95 32.83 32.57
C ASN A 405 -4.30 32.64 31.85
N GLY A 406 -4.29 32.34 30.54
CA GLY A 406 -5.48 32.08 29.73
C GLY A 406 -6.12 33.33 29.13
N ILE A 407 -5.54 34.52 29.36
CA ILE A 407 -5.96 35.76 28.72
C ILE A 407 -5.38 35.81 27.30
N LYS A 408 -6.20 36.19 26.32
CA LYS A 408 -5.77 36.31 24.91
C LYS A 408 -4.59 37.29 24.83
N SER A 409 -3.53 36.91 24.09
CA SER A 409 -2.27 37.64 23.98
C SER A 409 -2.14 38.30 22.60
N ILE A 410 -2.38 37.52 21.55
CA ILE A 410 -2.31 37.96 20.14
C ILE A 410 -3.50 37.34 19.39
N SER A 411 -4.06 38.05 18.42
CA SER A 411 -5.00 37.46 17.45
C SER A 411 -5.05 38.28 16.17
N GLY A 412 -5.21 37.58 15.06
CA GLY A 412 -5.29 38.11 13.71
C GLY A 412 -5.61 36.99 12.72
N GLU A 413 -5.43 37.24 11.43
CA GLU A 413 -5.67 36.27 10.37
C GLU A 413 -4.41 36.09 9.52
N TYR A 414 -4.24 34.90 8.95
CA TYR A 414 -3.25 34.63 7.90
C TYR A 414 -3.93 34.27 6.59
N LYS A 415 -3.21 34.55 5.51
CA LYS A 415 -3.50 33.99 4.19
C LYS A 415 -2.19 33.59 3.52
N ASP A 416 -2.09 32.35 3.05
CA ASP A 416 -0.88 31.79 2.42
C ASP A 416 0.39 31.96 3.30
N GLY A 417 0.25 31.91 4.63
CA GLY A 417 1.33 32.13 5.59
C GLY A 417 1.69 33.61 5.83
N ASN A 418 1.03 34.56 5.18
CA ASN A 418 1.25 36.00 5.37
C ASN A 418 0.19 36.58 6.33
N PRO A 419 0.57 37.42 7.31
CA PRO A 419 -0.41 38.04 8.20
C PRO A 419 -1.26 39.04 7.42
N VAL A 420 -2.58 38.94 7.56
CA VAL A 420 -3.57 39.80 6.89
C VAL A 420 -4.56 40.38 7.90
N ALA A 421 -5.41 41.30 7.43
CA ALA A 421 -6.47 41.94 8.21
C ALA A 421 -5.95 42.63 9.49
N ARG A 422 -6.82 42.81 10.49
CA ARG A 422 -6.50 43.56 11.71
C ARG A 422 -5.98 42.66 12.82
N TRP A 423 -4.73 42.88 13.17
CA TRP A 423 -4.07 42.26 14.30
C TRP A 423 -4.29 43.05 15.59
N SER A 424 -4.40 42.33 16.69
CA SER A 424 -4.58 42.87 18.04
C SER A 424 -3.66 42.17 19.04
N TRP A 425 -3.08 42.96 19.93
CA TRP A 425 -2.20 42.49 21.02
C TRP A 425 -2.72 42.98 22.36
N TRP A 426 -2.62 42.13 23.37
CA TRP A 426 -3.06 42.40 24.73
C TRP A 426 -1.96 42.03 25.72
N LYS A 427 -1.91 42.75 26.84
CA LYS A 427 -1.05 42.42 27.97
C LYS A 427 -1.60 41.23 28.76
N ASP A 428 -0.79 40.71 29.66
CA ASP A 428 -1.14 39.67 30.63
C ASP A 428 -2.32 40.09 31.54
N ASP A 429 -2.49 41.38 31.81
CA ASP A 429 -3.65 41.95 32.51
C ASP A 429 -4.92 42.12 31.64
N GLY A 430 -4.89 41.69 30.38
CA GLY A 430 -5.99 41.77 29.42
C GLY A 430 -6.22 43.16 28.81
N LYS A 431 -5.45 44.19 29.17
CA LYS A 431 -5.53 45.49 28.50
C LYS A 431 -4.96 45.40 27.09
N LEU A 432 -5.68 45.96 26.13
CA LEU A 432 -5.23 46.07 24.74
C LEU A 432 -3.93 46.89 24.70
N ALA A 433 -2.85 46.27 24.23
CA ALA A 433 -1.54 46.90 24.06
C ALA A 433 -1.43 47.63 22.73
N GLN A 434 -1.90 47.00 21.64
CA GLN A 434 -1.72 47.49 20.28
C GLN A 434 -2.79 46.93 19.34
N LYS A 435 -3.05 47.64 18.24
CA LYS A 435 -3.71 47.13 17.03
C LYS A 435 -2.97 47.63 15.79
N ALA A 436 -2.98 46.84 14.73
CA ALA A 436 -2.40 47.18 13.43
C ALA A 436 -3.24 46.54 12.33
N ASP A 437 -3.32 47.17 11.16
CA ASP A 437 -3.95 46.60 9.99
C ASP A 437 -2.84 46.16 9.03
N LEU A 438 -2.77 44.87 8.72
CA LEU A 438 -1.73 44.24 7.89
C LEU A 438 -2.30 43.83 6.52
N SER A 439 -3.41 44.44 6.10
CA SER A 439 -4.08 44.16 4.82
C SER A 439 -3.37 44.69 3.57
N SER A 440 -2.49 45.69 3.69
CA SER A 440 -1.75 46.28 2.56
C SER A 440 -0.41 45.58 2.33
N GLY A 441 -0.31 44.81 1.24
CA GLY A 441 0.84 43.96 0.94
C GLY A 441 2.15 44.68 0.56
N GLY A 442 3.23 43.90 0.51
CA GLY A 442 4.54 44.31 -0.05
C GLY A 442 5.67 44.40 0.97
N VAL A 443 5.39 44.46 2.28
CA VAL A 443 6.42 44.39 3.32
C VAL A 443 6.49 42.98 3.87
N GLN A 444 7.70 42.40 3.94
CA GLN A 444 8.01 41.28 4.82
C GLN A 444 7.95 41.76 6.29
N ALA A 445 6.76 42.08 6.77
CA ALA A 445 6.52 42.30 8.18
C ALA A 445 6.70 40.96 8.87
N ALA A 446 7.78 40.81 9.64
CA ALA A 446 8.03 39.61 10.42
C ALA A 446 6.77 39.28 11.23
N ALA A 447 6.29 38.05 11.11
CA ALA A 447 5.10 37.60 11.83
C ALA A 447 5.27 37.88 13.33
N PRO A 448 4.24 38.38 14.02
CA PRO A 448 4.37 38.77 15.42
C PRO A 448 4.61 37.55 16.31
N SER A 449 5.89 37.30 16.61
CA SER A 449 6.30 36.20 17.49
C SER A 449 5.92 36.51 18.94
N PRO A 450 5.27 35.58 19.67
CA PRO A 450 5.08 35.72 21.10
C PRO A 450 6.43 35.70 21.82
N VAL A 451 6.58 36.53 22.86
CA VAL A 451 7.75 36.47 23.76
C VAL A 451 7.62 35.22 24.64
N ILE A 452 8.20 34.10 24.20
CA ILE A 452 8.18 32.84 24.96
C ILE A 452 9.25 32.90 26.06
N THR A 453 8.83 33.24 27.28
CA THR A 453 9.65 33.15 28.49
C THR A 453 9.57 31.74 29.08
N GLY A 454 10.32 30.81 28.48
CA GLY A 454 10.49 29.45 28.98
C GLY A 454 11.38 28.65 28.03
N GLU A 455 12.30 27.84 28.57
CA GLU A 455 13.25 27.06 27.77
C GLU A 455 12.51 26.14 26.80
N GLU A 456 12.83 26.29 25.51
CA GLU A 456 12.41 25.39 24.46
C GLU A 456 13.23 24.08 24.57
N PRO A 457 12.62 22.93 24.93
CA PRO A 457 13.32 21.67 24.79
C PRO A 457 13.53 21.43 23.29
N ALA A 458 14.80 21.40 22.87
CA ALA A 458 15.25 21.44 21.48
C ALA A 458 14.41 20.56 20.53
N ALA A 459 13.37 21.17 19.97
CA ALA A 459 12.50 20.59 18.97
C ALA A 459 12.98 21.13 17.63
N GLU A 460 13.85 20.34 17.00
CA GLU A 460 14.37 20.48 15.64
C GLU A 460 13.57 21.49 14.80
N SER A 461 14.12 22.72 14.73
CA SER A 461 13.52 23.81 13.96
C SER A 461 13.52 23.38 12.50
N ALA A 462 12.34 23.01 12.00
CA ALA A 462 12.12 22.76 10.58
C ALA A 462 12.16 24.08 9.80
N ASN A 463 13.35 24.67 9.74
CA ASN A 463 13.72 25.59 8.68
C ASN A 463 13.63 24.79 7.37
N LEU A 464 12.53 24.98 6.65
CA LEU A 464 12.44 24.67 5.24
C LEU A 464 13.36 25.66 4.49
N GLU A 465 14.66 25.39 4.52
CA GLU A 465 15.61 26.00 3.61
C GLU A 465 15.31 25.52 2.19
N LEU A 466 14.45 26.27 1.50
CA LEU A 466 14.30 26.23 0.05
C LEU A 466 15.60 26.73 -0.60
N ASN A 467 16.58 25.84 -0.71
CA ASN A 467 17.78 26.08 -1.49
C ASN A 467 17.43 26.17 -2.98
N GLY A 468 17.55 27.36 -3.57
CA GLY A 468 17.40 27.54 -5.02
C GLY A 468 17.37 29.00 -5.48
N LEU A 469 18.47 29.44 -6.11
CA LEU A 469 18.60 30.62 -6.97
C LEU A 469 18.60 32.01 -6.30
N SER A 470 19.79 32.52 -6.00
CA SER A 470 20.07 33.96 -6.01
C SER A 470 20.45 34.41 -7.43
N PRO A 471 19.82 35.44 -8.01
CA PRO A 471 20.34 36.11 -9.20
C PRO A 471 21.36 37.18 -8.81
N THR A 472 22.63 36.98 -9.18
CA THR A 472 23.66 38.03 -9.04
C THR A 472 23.45 39.08 -10.12
N ILE A 473 23.14 40.32 -9.71
CA ILE A 473 23.13 41.48 -10.61
C ILE A 473 24.57 41.87 -10.95
N ARG A 474 24.83 42.11 -12.24
CA ARG A 474 25.89 42.98 -12.76
C ARG A 474 25.26 43.95 -13.76
#